data_AF-A0A7X7BY71-F1
#
_entry.id   AF-A0A7X7BY71-F1
#
_cell.length_a   1.000
_cell.length_b   1.000
_cell.length_c   1.000
_cell.angle_alpha   90.00
_cell.angle_beta   90.00
_cell.angle_gamma   90.00
#
_symmetry.space_group_name_H-M   'P 1'
#
loop_
_entity.id
_entity.type
_entity.pdbx_description
1 polymer ?
#
loop_
_entity_poly.entity_id
_entity_poly.type
_entity_poly.pdbx_seq_one_letter_code
_entity_poly.pdbx_strand_id
1 'polypeptide(L)'
;MDKLQEMLMLQNTLQQRLGYDFTDMPHEARVALIKEFSIHANQEMNEMLYELPFFKPWKDYSRMTSEEIEAAFDKARKEFIDLWHFILNIALLLNMLSDDIYKEYVAKNTENHRRQDEGYTHNKIYR
;
A
#
# COMPACT_ATOMS: atom_id res chain seq x y z
N MET A 1 -7.79 20.66 -5.71
CA MET A 1 -7.82 19.21 -5.49
C MET A 1 -6.41 18.81 -5.10
N ASP A 2 -6.23 18.20 -3.93
CA ASP A 2 -4.93 17.65 -3.55
C ASP A 2 -4.63 16.35 -4.33
N LYS A 3 -3.38 15.89 -4.31
CA LYS A 3 -2.95 14.71 -5.09
C LYS A 3 -3.64 13.41 -4.64
N LEU A 4 -3.93 13.25 -3.34
CA LEU A 4 -4.61 12.06 -2.83
C LEU A 4 -6.08 12.06 -3.23
N GLN A 5 -6.73 13.21 -3.16
CA GLN A 5 -8.09 13.41 -3.65
C GLN A 5 -8.19 13.05 -5.15
N GLU A 6 -7.22 13.49 -5.96
CA GLU A 6 -7.14 13.13 -7.38
C GLU A 6 -6.97 11.61 -7.58
N MET A 7 -6.07 10.97 -6.83
CA MET A 7 -5.88 9.52 -6.89
C MET A 7 -7.16 8.73 -6.53
N LEU A 8 -7.87 9.12 -5.45
CA LEU A 8 -9.13 8.49 -5.06
C LEU A 8 -10.20 8.66 -6.14
N MET A 9 -10.29 9.83 -6.77
CA MET A 9 -11.23 10.08 -7.88
C MET A 9 -10.90 9.24 -9.12
N LEU A 10 -9.63 9.20 -9.54
CA LEU A 10 -9.16 8.37 -10.65
C LEU A 10 -9.43 6.89 -10.37
N GLN A 11 -9.19 6.44 -9.14
CA GLN A 11 -9.44 5.06 -8.75
C GLN A 11 -10.93 4.72 -8.76
N ASN A 12 -11.77 5.58 -8.21
CA ASN A 12 -13.22 5.37 -8.24
C ASN A 12 -13.76 5.28 -9.67
N THR A 13 -13.25 6.15 -10.56
CA THR A 13 -13.58 6.11 -12.00
C THR A 13 -13.17 4.78 -12.65
N LEU A 14 -11.98 4.27 -12.31
CA LEU A 14 -11.53 2.96 -12.80
C LEU A 14 -12.42 1.82 -12.28
N GLN A 15 -12.77 1.82 -10.99
CA GLN A 15 -13.64 0.79 -10.39
C GLN A 15 -15.04 0.79 -11.04
N GLN A 16 -15.62 1.96 -11.30
CA GLN A 16 -16.87 2.09 -12.05
C GLN A 16 -16.76 1.50 -13.46
N ARG A 17 -15.66 1.75 -14.17
CA ARG A 17 -15.39 1.14 -15.49
C ARG A 17 -15.26 -0.39 -15.42
N LEU A 18 -14.80 -0.94 -14.31
CA LEU A 18 -14.71 -2.38 -14.05
C LEU A 18 -16.04 -2.98 -13.57
N GLY A 19 -17.10 -2.19 -13.45
CA GLY A 19 -18.44 -2.64 -13.05
C GLY A 19 -18.68 -2.62 -11.55
N TYR A 20 -17.78 -2.04 -10.76
CA TYR A 20 -17.98 -1.84 -9.34
C TYR A 20 -18.65 -0.49 -9.09
N ASP A 21 -19.77 -0.51 -8.37
CA ASP A 21 -20.38 0.69 -7.80
C ASP A 21 -20.35 0.58 -6.28
N PHE A 22 -19.52 1.42 -5.65
CA PHE A 22 -19.40 1.45 -4.19
C PHE A 22 -20.49 2.32 -3.53
N THR A 23 -21.30 3.03 -4.32
CA THR A 23 -22.44 3.80 -3.80
C THR A 23 -23.54 2.86 -3.31
N ASP A 24 -24.10 3.17 -2.14
CA ASP A 24 -25.21 2.44 -1.50
C ASP A 24 -25.05 0.91 -1.38
N MET A 25 -23.80 0.43 -1.37
CA MET A 25 -23.49 -0.99 -1.21
C MET A 25 -23.82 -1.48 0.22
N PRO A 26 -24.53 -2.62 0.37
CA PRO A 26 -24.77 -3.25 1.67
C PRO A 26 -23.45 -3.54 2.42
N HIS A 27 -23.47 -3.43 3.74
CA HIS A 27 -22.26 -3.63 4.56
C HIS A 27 -21.61 -5.00 4.36
N GLU A 28 -22.40 -6.06 4.18
CA GLU A 28 -21.88 -7.41 3.94
C GLU A 28 -21.09 -7.50 2.62
N ALA A 29 -21.63 -6.95 1.53
CA ALA A 29 -20.94 -6.90 0.24
C ALA A 29 -19.67 -6.05 0.30
N ARG A 30 -19.73 -4.92 1.00
CA ARG A 30 -18.58 -4.04 1.24
C ARG A 30 -17.47 -4.75 2.00
N VAL A 31 -17.81 -5.47 3.08
CA VAL A 31 -16.86 -6.28 3.85
C VAL A 31 -16.24 -7.38 2.98
N ALA A 32 -17.03 -8.04 2.13
CA ALA A 32 -16.54 -9.05 1.20
C ALA A 32 -15.50 -8.45 0.23
N LEU A 33 -15.77 -7.28 -0.36
CA LEU A 33 -14.81 -6.61 -1.25
C LEU A 33 -13.57 -6.11 -0.53
N ILE A 34 -13.68 -5.56 0.69
CA ILE A 34 -12.51 -5.18 1.49
C ILE A 34 -11.61 -6.39 1.72
N LYS A 35 -12.20 -7.56 2.03
CA LYS A 35 -11.47 -8.82 2.20
C LYS A 35 -10.78 -9.23 0.90
N GLU A 36 -11.48 -9.24 -0.24
CA GLU A 36 -10.89 -9.59 -1.54
C GLU A 36 -9.75 -8.62 -1.94
N PHE A 37 -9.96 -7.31 -1.86
CA PHE A 37 -8.89 -6.34 -2.17
C PHE A 37 -7.72 -6.40 -1.19
N SER A 38 -7.95 -6.80 0.06
CA SER A 38 -6.85 -7.06 1.00
C SER A 38 -6.01 -8.27 0.57
N ILE A 39 -6.63 -9.31 0.03
CA ILE A 39 -5.92 -10.47 -0.52
C ILE A 39 -5.10 -10.06 -1.75
N HIS A 40 -5.68 -9.27 -2.65
CA HIS A 40 -4.96 -8.76 -3.82
C HIS A 40 -3.80 -7.83 -3.42
N ALA A 41 -4.00 -6.91 -2.47
CA ALA A 41 -2.93 -6.09 -1.93
C ALA A 41 -1.77 -6.94 -1.37
N ASN A 42 -2.07 -8.04 -0.66
CA ASN A 42 -1.04 -8.96 -0.19
C ASN A 42 -0.33 -9.67 -1.34
N GLN A 43 -1.03 -10.00 -2.42
CA GLN A 43 -0.42 -10.59 -3.61
C GLN A 43 0.57 -9.63 -4.26
N GLU A 44 0.17 -8.37 -4.51
CA GLU A 44 1.07 -7.34 -5.08
C GLU A 44 2.27 -7.04 -4.18
N MET A 45 2.07 -7.06 -2.86
CA MET A 45 3.17 -6.97 -1.89
C MET A 45 4.18 -8.11 -2.08
N ASN A 46 3.71 -9.35 -2.31
CA ASN A 46 4.59 -10.48 -2.56
C ASN A 46 5.30 -10.36 -3.93
N GLU A 47 4.62 -9.86 -4.96
CA GLU A 47 5.21 -9.61 -6.28
C GLU A 47 6.32 -8.57 -6.20
N MET A 48 6.09 -7.46 -5.50
CA MET A 48 7.12 -6.47 -5.17
C MET A 48 8.33 -7.10 -4.48
N LEU A 49 8.11 -7.95 -3.47
CA LEU A 49 9.20 -8.64 -2.76
C LEU A 49 9.99 -9.59 -3.66
N TYR A 50 9.34 -10.21 -4.65
CA TYR A 50 10.02 -11.10 -5.60
C TYR A 50 10.91 -10.36 -6.59
N GLU A 51 10.62 -9.09 -6.89
CA GLU A 51 11.49 -8.25 -7.71
C GLU A 51 12.76 -7.84 -6.96
N LEU A 52 12.71 -7.68 -5.63
CA LEU A 52 13.84 -7.20 -4.85
C LEU A 52 14.99 -8.23 -4.74
N PRO A 53 16.22 -7.88 -5.15
CA PRO A 53 17.41 -8.64 -4.81
C PRO A 53 17.59 -8.74 -3.30
N PHE A 54 18.32 -9.74 -2.83
CA PHE A 54 18.58 -10.00 -1.39
C PHE A 54 17.37 -10.43 -0.54
N PHE A 55 16.12 -10.30 -1.02
CA PHE A 55 14.92 -10.75 -0.27
C PHE A 55 14.97 -12.25 0.10
N LYS A 56 15.59 -13.09 -0.75
CA LYS A 56 15.82 -14.52 -0.47
C LYS A 56 17.27 -14.71 -0.04
N PRO A 57 17.61 -14.69 1.27
CA PRO A 57 18.99 -14.70 1.75
C PRO A 57 19.78 -15.98 1.39
N TRP A 58 19.10 -17.04 0.96
CA TRP A 58 19.72 -18.29 0.50
C TRP A 58 20.11 -18.29 -0.98
N LYS A 59 19.88 -17.21 -1.73
CA LYS A 59 20.33 -17.04 -3.12
C LYS A 59 21.67 -16.30 -3.18
N ASP A 60 22.51 -16.64 -4.15
CA ASP A 60 23.74 -15.91 -4.45
C ASP A 60 23.45 -14.72 -5.38
N TYR A 61 23.76 -13.52 -4.90
CA TYR A 61 23.60 -12.25 -5.63
C TYR A 61 24.95 -11.59 -5.97
N SER A 62 26.08 -12.27 -5.69
CA SER A 62 27.45 -11.70 -5.84
C SER A 62 27.81 -11.29 -7.26
N ARG A 63 27.05 -11.75 -8.26
CA ARG A 63 27.25 -11.47 -9.69
C ARG A 63 26.35 -10.37 -10.24
N MET A 64 25.40 -9.86 -9.44
CA MET A 64 24.52 -8.78 -9.91
C MET A 64 25.29 -7.47 -10.03
N THR A 65 25.07 -6.76 -11.13
CA THR A 65 25.60 -5.40 -11.28
C THR A 65 24.72 -4.39 -10.55
N SER A 66 25.26 -3.19 -10.29
CA SER A 66 24.47 -2.10 -9.71
C SER A 66 23.29 -1.72 -10.59
N GLU A 67 23.46 -1.74 -11.91
CA GLU A 67 22.40 -1.44 -12.87
C GLU A 67 21.28 -2.48 -12.83
N GLU A 68 21.60 -3.76 -12.66
CA GLU A 68 20.60 -4.82 -12.50
C GLU A 68 19.83 -4.67 -11.18
N ILE A 69 20.51 -4.27 -10.11
CA ILE A 69 19.87 -4.00 -8.82
C ILE A 69 18.91 -2.82 -8.94
N GLU A 70 19.34 -1.68 -9.51
CA GLU A 70 18.46 -0.53 -9.71
C GLU A 70 17.26 -0.87 -10.60
N ALA A 71 17.48 -1.60 -11.70
CA ALA A 71 16.39 -2.05 -12.56
C ALA A 71 15.38 -2.94 -11.82
N ALA A 72 15.82 -3.73 -10.84
CA ALA A 72 14.95 -4.53 -10.00
C ALA A 72 14.13 -3.66 -9.03
N PHE A 73 14.74 -2.61 -8.46
CA PHE A 73 14.01 -1.61 -7.67
C PHE A 73 12.99 -0.83 -8.51
N ASP A 74 13.28 -0.55 -9.79
CA ASP A 74 12.32 0.08 -10.70
C ASP A 74 11.06 -0.77 -10.89
N LYS A 75 11.22 -2.09 -10.99
CA LYS A 75 10.09 -3.02 -11.07
C LYS A 75 9.33 -3.09 -9.75
N ALA A 76 10.03 -3.22 -8.62
CA ALA A 76 9.40 -3.20 -7.30
C ALA A 76 8.58 -1.92 -7.07
N ARG A 77 9.02 -0.76 -7.57
CA ARG A 77 8.21 0.48 -7.51
C ARG A 77 6.93 0.42 -8.33
N LYS A 78 6.87 -0.36 -9.41
CA LYS A 78 5.63 -0.56 -10.19
C LYS A 78 4.66 -1.44 -9.42
N GLU A 79 5.14 -2.57 -8.90
CA GLU A 79 4.32 -3.46 -8.05
C GLU A 79 3.82 -2.73 -6.78
N PHE A 80 4.61 -1.80 -6.23
CA PHE A 80 4.15 -0.94 -5.14
C PHE A 80 2.97 -0.03 -5.54
N ILE A 81 2.92 0.45 -6.78
CA ILE A 81 1.77 1.21 -7.30
C ILE A 81 0.57 0.31 -7.55
N ASP A 82 0.78 -0.94 -7.98
CA ASP A 82 -0.31 -1.92 -8.11
C ASP A 82 -0.92 -2.27 -6.74
N LEU A 83 -0.09 -2.46 -5.72
CA LEU A 83 -0.51 -2.50 -4.31
C LEU A 83 -1.32 -1.24 -3.93
N TRP A 84 -0.84 -0.06 -4.31
CA TRP A 84 -1.49 1.21 -3.97
C TRP A 84 -2.90 1.32 -4.55
N HIS A 85 -3.14 0.80 -5.76
CA HIS A 85 -4.50 0.72 -6.34
C HIS A 85 -5.47 -0.04 -5.43
N PHE A 86 -5.04 -1.16 -4.83
CA PHE A 86 -5.87 -1.92 -3.90
C PHE A 86 -6.07 -1.22 -2.56
N ILE A 87 -5.05 -0.51 -2.05
CA ILE A 87 -5.19 0.34 -0.86
C ILE A 87 -6.22 1.46 -1.08
N LEU A 88 -6.20 2.11 -2.25
CA LEU A 88 -7.19 3.14 -2.60
C LEU A 88 -8.60 2.55 -2.73
N ASN A 89 -8.75 1.33 -3.29
CA ASN A 89 -10.05 0.65 -3.32
C ASN A 89 -10.60 0.41 -1.92
N ILE A 90 -9.74 -0.04 -0.99
CA ILE A 90 -10.13 -0.27 0.41
C ILE A 90 -10.53 1.06 1.06
N ALA A 91 -9.77 2.14 0.85
CA ALA A 91 -10.11 3.47 1.36
C ALA A 91 -11.48 3.96 0.85
N LEU A 92 -11.78 3.76 -0.44
CA LEU A 92 -13.08 4.09 -1.03
C LEU A 92 -14.21 3.28 -0.40
N LEU A 93 -14.03 1.97 -0.20
CA LEU A 93 -15.02 1.11 0.47
C LEU A 93 -15.24 1.49 1.94
N LEU A 94 -14.20 1.98 2.61
CA LEU A 94 -14.29 2.53 3.97
C LEU A 94 -14.88 3.95 4.01
N ASN A 95 -15.28 4.52 2.86
CA ASN A 95 -15.77 5.89 2.71
C ASN A 95 -14.78 6.95 3.24
N MET A 96 -13.48 6.72 3.11
CA MET A 96 -12.48 7.71 3.54
C MET A 96 -12.24 8.76 2.45
N LEU A 97 -12.32 10.04 2.83
CA LEU A 97 -11.87 11.16 2.00
C LEU A 97 -10.36 11.42 2.19
N SER A 98 -9.74 12.20 1.30
CA SER A 98 -8.33 12.57 1.43
C SER A 98 -8.04 13.26 2.77
N ASP A 99 -8.93 14.14 3.21
CA ASP A 99 -8.85 14.84 4.50
C ASP A 99 -8.94 13.88 5.70
N ASP A 100 -9.80 12.87 5.62
CA ASP A 100 -9.93 11.85 6.68
C ASP A 100 -8.62 11.05 6.82
N ILE A 101 -8.07 10.58 5.70
CA ILE A 101 -6.81 9.84 5.66
C ILE A 101 -5.68 10.70 6.23
N TYR A 102 -5.58 11.97 5.81
CA TYR A 102 -4.55 12.88 6.28
C TYR A 102 -4.65 13.11 7.80
N LYS A 103 -5.86 13.39 8.29
CA LYS A 103 -6.11 13.64 9.72
C LYS A 103 -5.74 12.42 10.58
N GLU A 104 -6.18 11.22 10.20
CA GLU A 104 -5.86 9.99 10.92
C GLU A 104 -4.35 9.67 10.87
N TYR A 105 -3.70 9.90 9.72
CA TYR A 105 -2.26 9.74 9.59
C TYR A 105 -1.49 10.68 10.51
N VAL A 106 -1.82 11.98 10.53
CA VAL A 106 -1.17 12.97 11.39
C VAL A 106 -1.34 12.61 12.86
N ALA A 107 -2.56 12.28 13.29
CA ALA A 107 -2.83 11.87 14.67
C ALA A 107 -1.99 10.66 15.08
N LYS A 108 -1.93 9.63 14.23
CA LYS A 108 -1.12 8.43 14.50
C LYS A 108 0.39 8.74 14.48
N ASN A 109 0.84 9.59 13.58
CA ASN A 109 2.25 9.98 13.48
C ASN A 109 2.70 10.75 14.74
N THR A 110 1.91 11.73 15.20
CA THR A 110 2.17 12.47 16.45
C THR A 110 2.25 11.54 17.66
N GLU A 111 1.31 10.59 17.80
CA GLU A 111 1.33 9.59 18.87
C GLU A 111 2.58 8.70 18.80
N ASN A 112 2.99 8.27 17.61
CA ASN A 112 4.20 7.45 17.45
C ASN A 112 5.47 8.22 17.86
N HIS A 113 5.57 9.51 17.55
CA HIS A 113 6.68 10.35 18.02
C HIS A 113 6.67 10.51 19.54
N ARG A 114 5.52 10.81 20.14
CA ARG A 114 5.35 10.87 21.60
C ARG A 114 5.85 9.60 22.28
N ARG A 115 5.53 8.42 21.73
CA ARG A 115 6.01 7.12 22.25
C ARG A 115 7.54 7.00 22.20
N GLN A 116 8.18 7.47 21.13
CA GLN A 116 9.65 7.45 21.05
C GLN A 116 10.28 8.39 22.09
N ASP A 117 9.72 9.58 22.27
CA ASP A 117 10.19 10.56 23.25
C ASP A 117 10.04 10.05 24.70
N GLU A 118 9.03 9.23 24.97
CA GLU A 118 8.78 8.56 26.26
C GLU A 118 9.62 7.27 26.46
N GLY A 119 10.55 6.98 25.56
CA GLY A 119 11.53 5.90 25.74
C GLY A 119 11.15 4.56 25.13
N TYR A 120 10.20 4.50 24.19
CA TYR A 120 9.90 3.27 23.44
C TYR A 120 11.04 2.91 22.48
N THR A 121 12.09 2.25 22.98
CA THR A 121 13.25 1.87 22.19
C THR A 121 12.98 0.62 21.34
N HIS A 122 12.94 0.78 20.02
CA HIS A 122 13.01 -0.34 19.09
C HIS A 122 14.49 -0.69 18.85
N ASN A 123 14.94 -1.84 19.36
CA ASN A 123 16.27 -2.38 18.99
C ASN A 123 16.25 -2.71 17.49
N LYS A 124 16.79 -1.80 16.66
CA LYS A 124 16.93 -2.02 15.21
C LYS A 124 18.08 -3.00 14.97
N ILE A 125 17.81 -4.30 15.09
CA ILE A 125 18.67 -5.34 14.55
C ILE A 125 18.13 -5.67 13.16
N TYR A 126 18.75 -5.11 12.12
CA TYR A 126 18.58 -5.66 10.78
C TYR A 126 19.41 -6.95 10.74
N ARG A 127 18.74 -8.09 10.59
CA ARG A 127 19.39 -9.39 10.35
C ARG A 127 19.65 -9.56 8.87
#